data_AF-A0A3M8LE88-F1
#
_entry.id   AF-A0A3M8LE88-F1
#
_cell.length_a   1.000
_cell.length_b   1.000
_cell.length_c   1.000
_cell.angle_alpha   90.00
_cell.angle_beta   90.00
_cell.angle_gamma   90.00
#
_symmetry.space_group_name_H-M   'P 1'
#
loop_
_entity.id
_entity.type
_entity.pdbx_description
1 polymer ?
#
loop_
_entity_poly.entity_id
_entity_poly.type
_entity_poly.pdbx_seq_one_letter_code
_entity_poly.pdbx_strand_id
1 'polypeptide(L)'
;MTLVLLILGLLGATFAASVLVALPDAVQLLYTQQNLGTYVPAASVEPVLTIGMVLQGLTWLATAGVSVWLLVRGRRAFYVPVIGAAVSLVALFVVMSIALSSDPTLLDFYSRP
;
A
#
# COMPACT_ATOMS: atom_id res chain seq x y z
N MET A 1 -15.67 1.93 -19.94
CA MET A 1 -14.86 2.74 -19.00
C MET A 1 -14.74 2.13 -17.62
N THR A 2 -15.83 1.80 -16.92
CA THR A 2 -15.76 1.19 -15.57
C THR A 2 -14.93 -0.11 -15.52
N LEU A 3 -15.06 -1.00 -16.52
CA LEU A 3 -14.25 -2.23 -16.60
C LEU A 3 -12.75 -1.94 -16.73
N VAL A 4 -12.36 -0.96 -17.56
CA VAL A 4 -10.96 -0.55 -17.71
C VAL A 4 -10.42 -0.02 -16.39
N LEU A 5 -11.18 0.83 -15.69
CA LEU A 5 -10.78 1.34 -14.38
C LEU A 5 -10.68 0.24 -13.31
N LEU A 6 -11.55 -0.78 -13.37
CA LEU A 6 -11.48 -1.93 -12.47
C LEU A 6 -10.23 -2.78 -12.74
N ILE A 7 -9.86 -3.00 -14.00
CA ILE A 7 -8.63 -3.69 -14.37
C ILE A 7 -7.41 -2.87 -13.92
N LEU A 8 -7.38 -1.58 -14.23
CA LEU A 8 -6.28 -0.69 -13.84
C LEU A 8 -6.13 -0.61 -12.32
N GLY A 9 -7.24 -0.49 -11.58
CA GLY A 9 -7.19 -0.49 -10.13
C GLY A 9 -6.81 -1.86 -9.55
N LEU A 10 -7.12 -2.97 -10.23
CA LEU A 10 -6.65 -4.31 -9.82
C LEU A 10 -5.16 -4.44 -9.97
N LEU A 11 -4.62 -4.00 -11.10
CA LEU A 11 -3.18 -3.91 -11.32
C LEU A 11 -2.54 -3.01 -10.26
N GLY A 12 -3.13 -1.86 -9.97
CA GLY A 12 -2.69 -0.94 -8.92
C GLY A 12 -2.68 -1.59 -7.53
N ALA A 13 -3.74 -2.30 -7.15
CA ALA A 13 -3.81 -2.99 -5.86
C ALA A 13 -2.78 -4.12 -5.75
N THR A 14 -2.58 -4.91 -6.81
CA THR A 14 -1.52 -5.93 -6.85
C THR A 14 -0.13 -5.32 -6.76
N PHE A 15 0.10 -4.21 -7.44
CA PHE A 15 1.35 -3.46 -7.39
C PHE A 15 1.61 -2.92 -5.98
N ALA A 16 0.62 -2.30 -5.35
CA ALA A 16 0.73 -1.81 -3.97
C ALA A 16 1.05 -2.93 -2.97
N ALA A 17 0.42 -4.11 -3.12
CA ALA A 17 0.75 -5.27 -2.31
C ALA A 17 2.21 -5.73 -2.54
N SER A 18 2.68 -5.77 -3.79
CA SER A 18 4.08 -6.09 -4.10
C SER A 18 5.06 -5.08 -3.50
N VAL A 19 4.71 -3.78 -3.49
CA VAL A 19 5.52 -2.74 -2.84
C VAL A 19 5.64 -3.00 -1.33
N LEU A 20 4.55 -3.40 -0.66
CA LEU A 20 4.59 -3.73 0.76
C LEU A 20 5.47 -4.96 1.05
N VAL A 21 5.45 -5.98 0.17
CA VAL A 21 6.31 -7.17 0.31
C VAL A 21 7.79 -6.78 0.16
N ALA A 22 8.10 -5.92 -0.81
CA ALA A 22 9.46 -5.51 -1.13
C ALA A 22 10.01 -4.42 -0.20
N LEU A 23 9.20 -3.90 0.74
CA LEU A 23 9.60 -2.78 1.58
C LEU A 23 10.86 -3.09 2.41
N PRO A 24 11.00 -4.25 3.10
CA PRO A 24 12.19 -4.54 3.89
C PRO A 24 13.47 -4.59 3.04
N ASP A 25 13.40 -5.16 1.84
CA ASP A 25 14.53 -5.22 0.91
C ASP A 25 14.92 -3.83 0.41
N ALA A 26 13.93 -2.97 0.14
CA ALA A 26 14.16 -1.58 -0.24
C ALA A 26 14.82 -0.78 0.89
N VAL A 27 14.42 -1.00 2.15
CA VAL A 27 15.04 -0.37 3.32
C VAL A 27 16.46 -0.91 3.54
N GLN A 28 16.69 -2.21 3.39
CA GLN A 28 18.04 -2.76 3.44
C GLN A 28 18.95 -2.17 2.37
N LEU A 29 18.44 -1.95 1.14
CA LEU A 29 19.19 -1.28 0.09
C LEU A 29 19.56 0.15 0.50
N LEU A 30 18.62 0.91 1.09
CA LEU A 30 18.89 2.24 1.64
C LEU A 30 19.99 2.19 2.72
N TYR A 31 19.91 1.24 3.65
CA TYR A 31 20.92 1.03 4.68
C TYR A 31 22.31 0.78 4.09
N THR A 32 22.40 -0.07 3.08
CA THR A 32 23.66 -0.36 2.38
C THR A 32 24.20 0.89 1.68
N GLN A 33 23.34 1.68 1.02
CA GLN A 33 23.75 2.92 0.34
C GLN A 33 24.24 3.99 1.32
N GLN A 34 23.66 4.05 2.51
CA GLN A 34 23.99 5.03 3.55
C GLN A 34 25.01 4.50 4.57
N ASN A 35 25.57 3.31 4.37
CA ASN A 35 26.49 2.64 5.29
C ASN A 35 25.96 2.53 6.73
N LEU A 36 24.66 2.27 6.88
CA LEU A 36 23.98 2.12 8.18
C LEU A 36 24.04 0.69 8.73
N GLY A 37 24.61 -0.26 7.97
CA GLY A 37 24.77 -1.66 8.36
C GLY A 37 23.61 -2.55 7.91
N THR A 38 23.20 -3.48 8.76
CA THR A 38 22.12 -4.44 8.47
C THR A 38 20.80 -3.94 9.04
N TYR A 39 19.80 -3.83 8.19
CA TYR A 39 18.44 -3.52 8.60
C TYR A 39 17.84 -4.71 9.34
N VAL A 40 17.39 -4.47 10.58
CA VAL A 40 16.62 -5.43 11.38
C VAL A 40 15.24 -4.82 11.62
N PRO A 41 14.19 -5.29 10.92
CA PRO A 41 12.85 -4.76 11.10
C PRO A 41 12.39 -4.90 12.55
N ALA A 42 11.70 -3.89 13.08
CA ALA A 42 11.01 -4.03 14.36
C ALA A 42 9.96 -5.15 14.26
N ALA A 43 9.70 -5.85 15.37
CA ALA A 43 8.73 -6.95 15.42
C ALA A 43 7.30 -6.54 14.98
N SER A 44 6.99 -5.25 15.02
CA SER A 44 5.73 -4.68 14.53
C SER A 44 5.64 -4.54 13.01
N VAL A 45 6.77 -4.50 12.29
CA VAL A 45 6.81 -4.22 10.85
C VAL A 45 6.10 -5.29 10.05
N GLU A 46 6.42 -6.57 10.26
CA GLU A 46 5.81 -7.68 9.52
C GLU A 46 4.27 -7.71 9.71
N PRO A 47 3.71 -7.68 10.94
CA PRO A 47 2.27 -7.56 11.14
C PRO A 47 1.64 -6.35 10.45
N VAL A 48 2.29 -5.18 10.51
CA VAL A 48 1.79 -3.95 9.87
C VAL A 48 1.72 -4.10 8.35
N LEU A 49 2.75 -4.70 7.73
CA LEU A 49 2.76 -4.97 6.29
C LEU A 49 1.69 -5.99 5.89
N THR A 50 1.52 -7.06 6.66
CA THR A 50 0.47 -8.06 6.43
C THR A 50 -0.92 -7.42 6.52
N ILE A 51 -1.18 -6.62 7.55
CA ILE A 51 -2.44 -5.88 7.70
C ILE A 51 -2.65 -4.95 6.50
N GLY A 52 -1.60 -4.24 6.07
CA GLY A 52 -1.64 -3.40 4.88
C GLY A 52 -2.05 -4.15 3.62
N MET A 53 -1.46 -5.32 3.36
CA MET A 53 -1.82 -6.17 2.21
C MET A 53 -3.27 -6.62 2.26
N VAL A 54 -3.75 -7.05 3.44
CA VAL A 54 -5.15 -7.46 3.63
C VAL A 54 -6.09 -6.27 3.38
N LEU A 55 -5.76 -5.08 3.89
CA LEU A 55 -6.54 -3.86 3.65
C LEU A 55 -6.61 -3.51 2.17
N GLN A 56 -5.52 -3.70 1.41
CA GLN A 56 -5.54 -3.49 -0.04
C GLN A 56 -6.50 -4.45 -0.73
N GLY A 57 -6.43 -5.74 -0.38
CA GLY A 57 -7.35 -6.75 -0.92
C GLY A 57 -8.81 -6.44 -0.61
N LEU A 58 -9.13 -6.11 0.64
CA LEU A 58 -10.49 -5.80 1.08
C LEU A 58 -11.03 -4.52 0.42
N THR A 59 -10.21 -3.47 0.34
CA THR A 59 -10.58 -2.22 -0.35
C THR A 59 -10.97 -2.50 -1.80
N TRP A 60 -10.23 -3.38 -2.45
CA TRP A 60 -10.47 -3.67 -3.86
C TRP A 60 -11.62 -4.65 -4.11
N LEU A 61 -11.81 -5.63 -3.25
CA LEU A 61 -13.01 -6.47 -3.25
C LEU A 61 -14.28 -5.64 -3.04
N ALA A 62 -14.26 -4.72 -2.08
CA ALA A 62 -15.39 -3.80 -1.84
C ALA A 62 -15.65 -2.90 -3.06
N THR A 63 -14.59 -2.33 -3.65
CA THR A 63 -14.71 -1.46 -4.82
C THR A 63 -15.28 -2.20 -6.03
N ALA A 64 -14.78 -3.41 -6.30
CA ALA A 64 -15.28 -4.26 -7.39
C ALA A 64 -16.74 -4.65 -7.14
N GLY A 65 -17.08 -5.10 -5.93
CA GLY A 65 -18.43 -5.49 -5.55
C GLY A 65 -19.44 -4.35 -5.71
N VAL A 66 -19.12 -3.15 -5.20
CA VAL A 66 -19.98 -1.96 -5.34
C VAL A 66 -20.10 -1.54 -6.80
N SER A 67 -19.00 -1.58 -7.56
CA SER A 67 -19.01 -1.23 -8.98
C SER A 67 -19.93 -2.15 -9.78
N VAL A 68 -19.82 -3.47 -9.59
CA VAL A 68 -20.68 -4.47 -10.25
C VAL A 68 -22.14 -4.28 -9.83
N TRP A 69 -22.41 -4.08 -8.54
CA TRP A 69 -23.76 -3.86 -8.04
C TRP A 69 -24.43 -2.61 -8.65
N LEU A 70 -23.71 -1.51 -8.78
CA LEU A 70 -24.23 -0.31 -9.44
C LEU A 70 -24.47 -0.52 -10.94
N LEU A 71 -23.59 -1.25 -11.63
CA LEU A 71 -23.76 -1.58 -13.05
C LEU A 71 -25.00 -2.45 -13.29
N VAL A 72 -25.23 -3.47 -12.47
CA VAL A 72 -26.43 -4.34 -12.55
C VAL A 72 -27.72 -3.54 -12.30
N ARG A 73 -27.65 -2.47 -11.51
CA ARG A 73 -28.78 -1.56 -11.26
C ARG A 73 -28.93 -0.45 -12.31
N GLY A 74 -28.16 -0.47 -13.39
CA GLY A 74 -28.20 0.57 -14.44
C GLY A 74 -27.70 1.94 -13.97
N ARG A 75 -26.99 2.02 -12.84
CA ARG A 75 -26.44 3.27 -12.29
C ARG A 75 -25.00 3.50 -12.77
N ARG A 76 -24.57 4.76 -12.80
CA ARG A 76 -23.20 5.12 -13.16
C ARG A 76 -22.23 4.68 -12.05
N ALA A 77 -21.37 3.70 -12.35
CA ALA A 77 -20.39 3.16 -11.40
C ALA A 77 -18.97 3.76 -11.55
N PHE A 78 -18.77 4.67 -12.49
CA PHE A 78 -17.43 5.14 -12.91
C PHE A 78 -16.59 5.76 -11.79
N TYR A 79 -17.21 6.43 -10.81
CA TYR A 79 -16.49 7.08 -9.71
C TYR A 79 -15.99 6.10 -8.64
N VAL A 80 -16.58 4.91 -8.54
CA VAL A 80 -16.28 3.96 -7.46
C VAL A 80 -14.85 3.41 -7.57
N PRO A 81 -14.37 2.94 -8.74
CA PRO A 81 -12.97 2.56 -8.93
C PRO A 81 -11.97 3.66 -8.58
N VAL A 82 -12.28 4.92 -8.90
CA VAL A 82 -11.40 6.07 -8.63
C VAL A 82 -11.27 6.31 -7.12
N ILE A 83 -12.39 6.29 -6.40
CA ILE A 83 -12.39 6.42 -4.93
C ILE A 83 -11.64 5.24 -4.30
N GLY A 84 -11.88 4.01 -4.74
CA GLY A 84 -11.18 2.84 -4.24
C GLY A 84 -9.67 2.92 -4.44
N ALA A 85 -9.22 3.39 -5.61
CA ALA A 85 -7.81 3.63 -5.88
C ALA A 85 -7.21 4.71 -4.97
N ALA A 86 -7.92 5.81 -4.71
CA ALA A 86 -7.48 6.86 -3.80
C ALA A 86 -7.35 6.34 -2.35
N VAL A 87 -8.33 5.56 -1.87
CA VAL A 87 -8.30 4.95 -0.53
C VAL A 87 -7.13 3.96 -0.42
N SER A 88 -6.93 3.12 -1.44
CA SER A 88 -5.83 2.17 -1.54
C SER A 88 -4.46 2.87 -1.47
N LEU A 89 -4.31 3.99 -2.18
CA LEU A 89 -3.09 4.80 -2.16
C LEU A 89 -2.82 5.38 -0.78
N VAL A 90 -3.83 5.97 -0.13
CA VAL A 90 -3.68 6.51 1.23
C VAL A 90 -3.31 5.41 2.21
N ALA A 91 -3.97 4.25 2.15
CA ALA A 91 -3.65 3.10 3.01
C ALA A 91 -2.20 2.64 2.82
N LEU A 92 -1.70 2.61 1.58
CA LEU A 92 -0.30 2.27 1.29
C LEU A 92 0.66 3.22 2.00
N PHE A 93 0.46 4.53 1.85
CA PHE A 93 1.32 5.54 2.48
C PHE A 93 1.27 5.45 4.02
N VAL A 94 0.09 5.27 4.61
CA VAL A 94 -0.06 5.12 6.06
C VAL A 94 0.73 3.91 6.57
N VAL A 95 0.60 2.76 5.92
CA VAL A 95 1.32 1.53 6.30
C VAL A 95 2.84 1.73 6.19
N MET A 96 3.31 2.34 5.11
CA MET A 96 4.73 2.65 4.93
C MET A 96 5.24 3.62 5.99
N SER A 97 4.49 4.68 6.30
CA SER A 97 4.87 5.64 7.34
C SER A 97 4.98 4.98 8.71
N ILE A 98 4.02 4.11 9.07
CA ILE A 98 4.07 3.37 10.34
C ILE A 98 5.33 2.49 10.38
N ALA A 99 5.59 1.72 9.32
CA ALA A 99 6.76 0.84 9.25
C ALA A 99 8.08 1.63 9.36
N LEU A 100 8.25 2.70 8.59
CA LEU A 100 9.47 3.51 8.60
C LEU A 100 9.65 4.29 9.91
N SER A 101 8.56 4.76 10.53
CA SER A 101 8.62 5.44 11.82
C SER A 101 8.98 4.53 12.99
N SER A 102 8.94 3.21 12.80
CA SER A 102 9.38 2.24 13.81
C SER A 102 10.90 2.01 13.81
N ASP A 103 11.63 2.60 12.85
CA ASP A 103 13.07 2.45 12.70
C ASP A 103 13.82 3.65 13.32
N PRO A 104 14.44 3.47 14.51
CA PRO A 104 15.16 4.55 15.18
C PRO A 104 16.42 4.97 14.40
N THR A 105 17.07 4.08 13.66
CA THR A 105 18.29 4.40 12.91
C THR A 105 18.00 5.39 11.80
N LEU A 106 16.89 5.19 11.07
CA LEU A 106 16.45 6.10 10.02
C LEU A 106 16.00 7.44 10.62
N LEU A 107 15.26 7.43 11.73
CA LEU A 107 14.85 8.67 12.41
C LEU A 107 16.05 9.49 12.90
N ASP A 108 17.05 8.83 13.49
CA ASP A 108 18.28 9.47 13.95
C ASP A 108 19.15 9.97 12.79
N PHE A 109 19.14 9.29 11.65
CA PHE A 109 19.87 9.72 10.45
C PHE A 109 19.25 10.98 9.83
N TYR A 110 17.93 11.02 9.67
CA TYR A 110 17.23 12.15 9.04
C TYR A 110 16.96 13.34 9.98
N SER A 111 17.14 13.19 11.29
CA SER A 111 16.99 14.28 12.27
C SER A 111 18.26 15.12 12.47
N ARG A 112 19.41 14.67 11.94
CA ARG A 112 20.68 15.41 12.01
C ARG A 112 20.69 16.57 11.00
N PRO A 113 21.18 17.76 11.38
CA PRO A 113 21.27 18.93 10.51
C PRO A 113 22.30 18.77 9.39
#